data_AF-A0A925QRF8-F1
#
_entry.id   AF-A0A925QRF8-F1
#
_cell.length_a   1.000
_cell.length_b   1.000
_cell.length_c   1.000
_cell.angle_alpha   90.00
_cell.angle_beta   90.00
_cell.angle_gamma   90.00
#
_symmetry.space_group_name_H-M   'P 1'
#
loop_
_entity.id
_entity.type
_entity.pdbx_description
1 polymer ?
#
loop_
_entity_poly.entity_id
_entity_poly.type
_entity_poly.pdbx_seq_one_letter_code
_entity_poly.pdbx_strand_id
1 'polypeptide(L)' 'PSAHHLPVLRYVEPATFAEFERRATGMGFSHAACGPLVRSSYHADQQAHGVVESIDSPA' A
#
# COMPACT_ATOMS: atom_id res chain seq x y z
N PRO A 1 8.88 -7.91 17.20
CA PRO A 1 10.02 -8.68 16.66
C PRO A 1 10.73 -9.41 17.80
N SER A 2 11.37 -10.55 17.51
CA SER A 2 12.17 -11.32 18.46
C SER A 2 13.45 -11.77 17.78
N ALA A 3 14.42 -12.29 18.55
CA ALA A 3 15.68 -12.81 18.02
C ALA A 3 15.52 -13.99 17.01
N HIS A 4 14.32 -14.58 16.93
CA HIS A 4 13.99 -15.64 15.97
C HIS A 4 13.42 -15.11 14.64
N HIS A 5 13.26 -13.80 14.48
CA HIS A 5 12.82 -13.18 13.23
C HIS A 5 14.01 -12.75 12.37
N LEU A 6 13.77 -12.59 11.07
CA LEU A 6 14.77 -12.03 10.16
C LEU A 6 15.22 -10.64 10.62
N PRO A 7 16.53 -10.32 10.53
CA PRO A 7 17.03 -9.01 10.88
C PRO A 7 16.54 -7.95 9.88
N VAL A 8 16.33 -6.73 10.38
CA VAL A 8 16.01 -5.58 9.52
C VAL A 8 17.29 -5.16 8.80
N LEU A 9 17.29 -5.25 7.46
CA LEU A 9 18.45 -4.87 6.64
C LEU A 9 18.54 -3.36 6.37
N ARG A 10 17.40 -2.66 6.34
CA ARG A 10 17.34 -1.23 6.03
C ARG A 10 16.05 -0.59 6.53
N TYR A 11 16.17 0.62 7.07
CA TYR A 11 15.06 1.56 7.22
C TYR A 11 15.02 2.45 5.98
N VAL A 12 13.88 2.46 5.29
CA VAL A 12 13.73 3.18 4.02
C VAL A 12 13.38 4.63 4.32
N GLU A 13 13.98 5.57 3.57
CA GLU A 13 13.62 6.99 3.62
C GLU A 13 12.13 7.20 3.36
N PRO A 14 11.44 8.10 4.10
CA PRO A 14 10.03 8.35 3.90
C PRO A 14 9.64 8.69 2.45
N ALA A 15 10.51 9.40 1.72
CA ALA A 15 10.26 9.79 0.33
C ALA A 15 10.19 8.59 -0.65
N THR A 16 10.84 7.47 -0.34
CA THR A 16 10.81 6.28 -1.21
C THR A 16 9.42 5.64 -1.24
N PHE A 17 8.62 5.76 -0.17
CA PHE A 17 7.26 5.23 -0.18
C PHE A 17 6.37 5.89 -1.24
N ALA A 18 6.55 7.20 -1.48
CA ALA A 18 5.87 7.91 -2.55
C ALA A 18 6.29 7.41 -3.95
N GLU A 19 7.53 6.96 -4.10
CA GLU A 19 7.97 6.34 -5.36
C GLU A 19 7.32 4.97 -5.58
N PHE A 20 7.17 4.16 -4.53
CA PHE A 20 6.48 2.87 -4.62
C PHE A 20 5.02 3.03 -5.00
N GLU A 21 4.33 4.01 -4.43
CA GLU A 21 2.95 4.33 -4.80
C GLU A 21 2.83 4.72 -6.28
N ARG A 22 3.68 5.65 -6.77
CA ARG A 22 3.72 6.01 -8.19
C ARG A 22 3.97 4.82 -9.11
N ARG A 23 4.89 3.92 -8.73
CA ARG A 23 5.18 2.70 -9.49
C ARG A 23 3.98 1.75 -9.49
N ALA A 24 3.30 1.57 -8.37
CA ALA A 24 2.11 0.72 -8.28
C ALA A 24 0.97 1.26 -9.16
N THR A 25 0.72 2.56 -9.13
CA THR A 25 -0.24 3.21 -10.05
C THR A 25 0.16 2.99 -11.51
N GLY A 26 1.45 3.13 -11.84
CA GLY A 26 1.97 2.87 -13.19
C GLY A 26 1.83 1.41 -13.65
N MET A 27 1.68 0.45 -12.71
CA MET A 27 1.39 -0.96 -12.99
C MET A 27 -0.11 -1.26 -13.11
N GLY A 28 -0.99 -0.28 -12.84
CA GLY A 28 -2.44 -0.45 -12.92
C GLY A 28 -3.11 -0.89 -11.61
N PHE A 29 -2.43 -0.82 -10.47
CA PHE A 29 -3.11 -1.03 -9.18
C PHE A 29 -4.08 0.12 -8.90
N SER A 30 -5.35 -0.22 -8.63
CA SER A 30 -6.40 0.75 -8.30
C SER A 30 -6.18 1.47 -6.97
N HIS A 31 -5.42 0.85 -6.05
CA HIS A 31 -5.06 1.43 -4.76
C HIS A 31 -3.71 0.88 -4.28
N ALA A 32 -2.88 1.73 -3.67
CA ALA A 32 -1.61 1.33 -3.07
C ALA A 32 -1.23 2.22 -1.87
N ALA A 33 -1.57 1.79 -0.65
CA ALA A 33 -1.10 2.47 0.56
C ALA A 33 0.39 2.15 0.83
N CYS A 34 1.25 3.16 0.82
CA CYS A 34 2.70 3.01 1.01
C CYS A 34 3.18 3.85 2.21
N GLY A 35 3.79 3.21 3.22
CA GLY A 35 4.37 3.93 4.36
C GLY A 35 5.01 3.00 5.40
N PRO A 36 5.85 3.52 6.32
CA PRO A 36 6.64 2.70 7.25
C PRO A 36 5.77 1.91 8.25
N LEU A 37 4.58 2.42 8.56
CA LEU A 37 3.64 1.81 9.51
C LEU A 37 2.41 1.19 8.83
N VAL A 38 2.32 1.27 7.50
CA VAL A 38 1.20 0.64 6.77
C VAL A 38 1.24 -0.87 6.98
N ARG A 39 0.05 -1.44 7.19
CA ARG A 39 -0.19 -2.88 7.37
C ARG A 39 -1.36 -3.27 6.50
N SER A 40 -1.58 -4.57 6.32
CA SER A 40 -2.64 -5.10 5.44
C SER A 40 -4.04 -4.58 5.76
N SER A 41 -4.36 -4.32 7.04
CA SER A 41 -5.67 -3.80 7.45
C SER A 41 -5.79 -2.28 7.44
N TYR A 42 -4.71 -1.55 7.15
CA TYR A 42 -4.73 -0.10 7.17
C TYR A 42 -5.60 0.42 6.03
N HIS A 43 -6.70 1.11 6.37
CA HIS A 43 -7.69 1.66 5.44
C HIS A 43 -8.34 0.60 4.52
N ALA A 44 -8.35 -0.68 4.92
CA ALA A 44 -8.88 -1.76 4.09
C ALA A 44 -10.37 -1.60 3.76
N ASP A 45 -11.15 -1.00 4.67
CA ASP A 45 -12.54 -0.63 4.47
C ASP A 45 -12.71 0.44 3.38
N GLN A 46 -11.90 1.50 3.44
CA GLN A 46 -11.90 2.59 2.45
C GLN A 46 -11.43 2.10 1.08
N GLN A 47 -10.43 1.21 1.07
CA GLN A 47 -9.95 0.52 -0.12
C GLN A 47 -11.06 -0.30 -0.78
N ALA A 48 -11.77 -1.10 0.01
CA ALA A 48 -12.88 -1.90 -0.49
C ALA A 48 -13.99 -1.01 -1.05
N HIS A 49 -14.33 0.09 -0.37
CA HIS A 49 -15.35 1.01 -0.85
C HIS A 49 -14.98 1.66 -2.19
N GLY A 50 -13.75 2.18 -2.33
CA GLY A 50 -13.29 2.78 -3.59
C GLY A 50 -13.18 1.80 -4.75
N VAL A 51 -12.91 0.52 -4.46
CA VAL A 51 -13.00 -0.55 -5.48
C VAL A 51 -14.46 -0.77 -5.86
N VAL A 52 -15.37 -0.90 -4.89
CA VAL A 52 -16.81 -1.12 -5.14
C VAL A 52 -17.44 0.01 -5.96
N GLU A 53 -17.06 1.27 -5.75
CA GLU A 53 -17.51 2.37 -6.61
C GLU A 53 -16.99 2.25 -8.06
N SER A 54 -15.76 1.75 -8.25
CA SER A 54 -15.15 1.58 -9.58
C SER A 54 -15.73 0.42 -10.40
N ILE A 55 -16.28 -0.62 -9.74
CA ILE A 55 -16.98 -1.72 -10.42
C ILE A 55 -18.46 -1.42 -10.69
N ASP A 56 -19.12 -0.62 -9.84
CA ASP A 56 -20.56 -0.31 -9.97
C ASP A 56 -20.86 0.94 -10.83
N SER A 57 -19.84 1.68 -11.27
CA SER A 57 -20.01 2.77 -12.23
C SER A 57 -19.81 2.23 -13.66
N PRO A 58 -20.89 1.96 -14.44
CA PRO A 58 -20.74 1.58 -15.83
C PRO A 58 -20.18 2.77 -16.61
N ALA A 59 -19.18 2.50 -17.44
CA ALA A 59 -18.83 3.40 -18.55
C ALA A 59 -20.00 3.54 -19.53
#